data_AF-A0A4V1SBI6-F1
#
_entry.id   AF-A0A4V1SBI6-F1
#
_cell.length_a   1.000
_cell.length_b   1.000
_cell.length_c   1.000
_cell.angle_alpha   90.00
_cell.angle_beta   90.00
_cell.angle_gamma   90.00
#
_symmetry.space_group_name_H-M   'P 1'
#
loop_
_entity.id
_entity.type
_entity.pdbx_description
1 polymer ?
#
loop_
_entity_poly.entity_id
_entity_poly.type
_entity_poly.pdbx_seq_one_letter_code
_entity_poly.pdbx_strand_id
1 'polypeptide(L)'
;GRKEETVLLNGVAFGDYNKETDISGSKLLRNIVKRGQMRLIRIDVKKPGKVTKVTLESHDNGVTPVVAAITADLSSEKGQVETASEPKDIKRDDPKTTAPTGAKFADPEAKGTLRVLLAGAGSSHDFPRYFLKEDSAILKAAGGIDVAATPNLAEALSLLPQADVLVFSGNDPQYSRPDFQKAINAFADAGRGVVILHAATWYNYPPETGYNKRFVGGGTRSHGKGDFDVHVVAKDHPVMKGVSAKFIINDESYRMEINPVGGVEVLAENHAEGAVHPSVWVKKDPKTKIVGITLGHAAEAHGNPDFRKLFVNTVRWVASK
;
A
#
# COMPACT_ATOMS: atom_id res chain seq x y z
N GLY A 1 -37.40 -30.68 21.17
CA GLY A 1 -36.76 -30.70 19.83
C GLY A 1 -35.25 -30.48 19.99
N ARG A 2 -34.43 -30.91 19.03
CA ARG A 2 -32.98 -30.63 19.05
C ARG A 2 -32.76 -29.12 18.87
N LYS A 3 -31.97 -28.48 19.76
CA LYS A 3 -31.60 -27.05 19.68
C LYS A 3 -30.18 -26.92 19.13
N GLU A 4 -29.95 -25.95 18.26
CA GLU A 4 -28.63 -25.49 17.83
C GLU A 4 -28.55 -23.99 18.10
N GLU A 5 -27.40 -23.53 18.59
CA GLU A 5 -27.20 -22.14 19.01
C GLU A 5 -25.90 -21.62 18.40
N THR A 6 -25.94 -20.39 17.88
CA THR A 6 -24.78 -19.68 17.34
C THR A 6 -24.75 -18.30 17.98
N VAL A 7 -23.67 -17.99 18.68
CA VAL A 7 -23.48 -16.70 19.32
C VAL A 7 -22.83 -15.75 18.32
N LEU A 8 -23.46 -14.60 18.09
CA LEU A 8 -22.96 -13.55 17.22
C LEU A 8 -22.43 -12.39 18.07
N LEU A 9 -21.13 -12.09 17.97
CA LEU A 9 -20.46 -11.09 18.79
C LEU A 9 -20.28 -9.77 18.05
N ASN A 10 -20.36 -8.64 18.76
CA ASN A 10 -20.00 -7.34 18.21
C ASN A 10 -18.49 -7.31 17.88
N GLY A 11 -18.11 -6.66 16.78
CA GLY A 11 -16.74 -6.67 16.25
C GLY A 11 -16.34 -7.98 15.55
N VAL A 12 -17.18 -9.02 15.60
CA VAL A 12 -16.95 -10.30 14.92
C VAL A 12 -18.04 -10.59 13.88
N ALA A 13 -19.31 -10.47 14.24
CA ALA A 13 -20.45 -10.61 13.32
C ALA A 13 -21.07 -9.26 12.97
N PHE A 14 -21.03 -8.30 13.91
CA PHE A 14 -21.59 -6.96 13.73
C PHE A 14 -20.49 -5.89 13.72
N GLY A 15 -20.73 -4.80 13.01
CA GLY A 15 -19.88 -3.60 13.01
C GLY A 15 -20.65 -2.38 13.47
N ASP A 16 -19.96 -1.25 13.66
CA ASP A 16 -20.61 0.01 14.05
C ASP A 16 -21.51 0.53 12.93
N TYR A 17 -22.80 0.74 13.21
CA TYR A 17 -23.78 1.15 12.19
C TYR A 17 -23.43 2.48 11.50
N ASN A 18 -22.66 3.36 12.16
CA ASN A 18 -22.31 4.69 11.64
C ASN A 18 -20.93 4.73 10.94
N LYS A 19 -20.15 3.65 11.03
CA LYS A 19 -18.78 3.59 10.53
C LYS A 19 -18.50 2.23 9.92
N GLU A 20 -18.09 2.25 8.66
CA GLU A 20 -17.63 1.02 8.01
C GLU A 20 -16.35 0.51 8.66
N THR A 21 -16.46 -0.64 9.30
CA THR A 21 -15.34 -1.40 9.84
C THR A 21 -15.24 -2.75 9.15
N ASP A 22 -14.02 -3.22 8.98
CA ASP A 22 -13.78 -4.58 8.50
C ASP A 22 -14.01 -5.56 9.64
N ILE A 23 -14.92 -6.51 9.44
CA ILE A 23 -15.43 -7.42 10.48
C ILE A 23 -15.36 -8.83 9.92
N SER A 24 -14.58 -9.70 10.56
CA SER A 24 -14.17 -10.99 9.99
C SER A 24 -15.31 -12.00 9.80
N GLY A 25 -16.36 -11.93 10.60
CA GLY A 25 -17.51 -12.85 10.57
C GLY A 25 -18.72 -12.32 9.80
N SER A 26 -18.61 -11.18 9.11
CA SER A 26 -19.70 -10.71 8.23
C SER A 26 -19.22 -9.88 7.05
N LYS A 27 -19.86 -10.07 5.90
CA LYS A 27 -19.52 -9.38 4.67
C LYS A 27 -20.28 -8.06 4.56
N LEU A 28 -19.56 -6.94 4.43
CA LEU A 28 -20.18 -5.65 4.14
C LEU A 28 -20.77 -5.64 2.73
N LEU A 29 -22.05 -5.28 2.60
CA LEU A 29 -22.74 -5.11 1.33
C LEU A 29 -22.88 -3.62 1.03
N ARG A 30 -22.06 -3.15 0.08
CA ARG A 30 -21.97 -1.74 -0.32
C ARG A 30 -23.11 -1.36 -1.26
N ASN A 31 -23.47 -0.08 -1.26
CA ASN A 31 -24.45 0.53 -2.17
C ASN A 31 -25.89 0.01 -2.07
N ILE A 32 -26.26 -0.69 -0.99
CA ILE A 32 -27.64 -1.16 -0.80
C ILE A 32 -28.50 -0.17 -0.01
N VAL A 33 -27.89 0.57 0.92
CA VAL A 33 -28.59 1.56 1.76
C VAL A 33 -27.96 2.95 1.58
N LYS A 34 -28.79 3.99 1.66
CA LYS A 34 -28.33 5.39 1.52
C LYS A 34 -27.63 5.93 2.79
N ARG A 35 -27.89 5.33 3.95
CA ARG A 35 -27.30 5.68 5.25
C ARG A 35 -27.24 4.42 6.13
N GLY A 36 -26.15 4.26 6.86
CA GLY A 36 -25.87 3.05 7.65
C GLY A 36 -25.11 1.99 6.84
N GLN A 37 -25.08 0.76 7.34
CA GLN A 37 -24.46 -0.37 6.66
C GLN A 37 -25.40 -1.58 6.58
N MET A 38 -25.27 -2.37 5.52
CA MET A 38 -25.89 -3.68 5.41
C MET A 38 -24.80 -4.73 5.42
N ARG A 39 -24.93 -5.76 6.26
CA ARG A 39 -23.95 -6.85 6.36
C ARG A 39 -24.62 -8.20 6.20
N LEU A 40 -23.95 -9.11 5.50
CA LEU A 40 -24.37 -10.50 5.32
C LEU A 40 -23.63 -11.39 6.32
N ILE A 41 -24.41 -12.15 7.09
CA ILE A 41 -23.93 -13.18 8.01
C ILE A 41 -24.52 -14.51 7.54
N ARG A 42 -23.67 -15.54 7.37
CA ARG A 42 -24.11 -16.91 7.06
C ARG A 42 -23.95 -17.77 8.31
N ILE A 43 -24.99 -18.51 8.66
CA ILE A 43 -24.99 -19.48 9.74
C ILE A 43 -25.33 -20.84 9.13
N ASP A 44 -24.36 -21.75 9.14
CA ASP A 44 -24.60 -23.11 8.66
C ASP A 44 -25.30 -23.92 9.74
N VAL A 45 -26.40 -24.60 9.37
CA VAL A 45 -27.11 -25.53 10.25
C VAL A 45 -26.34 -26.85 10.26
N LYS A 46 -25.72 -27.18 11.38
CA LYS A 46 -24.83 -28.35 11.48
C LYS A 46 -25.59 -29.62 11.82
N LYS A 47 -26.75 -29.52 12.48
CA LYS A 47 -27.53 -30.69 12.90
C LYS A 47 -28.50 -31.14 11.80
N PRO A 48 -28.54 -32.44 11.44
CA PRO A 48 -29.47 -32.95 10.43
C PRO A 48 -30.91 -32.93 10.95
N GLY A 49 -31.83 -32.37 10.17
CA GLY A 49 -33.26 -32.32 10.46
C GLY A 49 -33.96 -31.08 9.89
N LYS A 50 -35.30 -31.05 9.95
CA LYS A 50 -36.09 -29.89 9.52
C LYS A 50 -36.00 -28.78 10.58
N VAL A 51 -35.62 -27.58 10.16
CA VAL A 51 -35.72 -26.37 11.00
C VAL A 51 -37.19 -25.94 11.05
N THR A 52 -37.79 -25.93 12.24
CA THR A 52 -39.21 -25.58 12.44
C THR A 52 -39.39 -24.23 13.13
N LYS A 53 -38.34 -23.69 13.76
CA LYS A 53 -38.36 -22.40 14.46
C LYS A 53 -36.96 -21.78 14.44
N VAL A 54 -36.90 -20.48 14.16
CA VAL A 54 -35.71 -19.64 14.35
C VAL A 54 -36.07 -18.60 15.41
N THR A 55 -35.23 -18.46 16.43
CA THR A 55 -35.37 -17.44 17.47
C THR A 55 -34.16 -16.53 17.39
N LEU A 56 -34.39 -15.22 17.29
CA LEU A 56 -33.35 -14.20 17.47
C LEU A 56 -33.50 -13.63 18.87
N GLU A 57 -32.42 -13.65 19.64
CA GLU A 57 -32.40 -13.18 21.02
C GLU A 57 -31.14 -12.32 21.24
N SER A 58 -31.30 -11.22 21.98
CA SER A 58 -30.19 -10.38 22.44
C SER A 58 -30.16 -10.45 23.97
N HIS A 59 -29.00 -10.67 24.55
CA HIS A 59 -28.83 -10.71 26.00
C HIS A 59 -28.35 -9.34 26.50
N ASP A 60 -29.18 -8.69 27.31
CA ASP A 60 -28.80 -7.70 28.33
C ASP A 60 -27.95 -6.49 27.87
N ASN A 61 -28.50 -5.65 26.97
CA ASN A 61 -27.94 -4.32 26.66
C ASN A 61 -28.96 -3.34 26.04
N GLY A 62 -28.74 -2.04 26.27
CA GLY A 62 -29.57 -0.95 25.77
C GLY A 62 -29.72 -0.99 24.25
N VAL A 63 -30.96 -1.07 23.78
CA VAL A 63 -31.29 -1.54 22.43
C VAL A 63 -30.99 -0.49 21.36
N THR A 64 -30.13 -0.82 20.39
CA THR A 64 -30.20 -0.25 19.05
C THR A 64 -31.00 -1.23 18.18
N PRO A 65 -32.13 -0.83 17.57
CA PRO A 65 -32.93 -1.74 16.77
C PRO A 65 -32.15 -2.22 15.53
N VAL A 66 -32.15 -3.54 15.31
CA VAL A 66 -31.59 -4.16 14.11
C VAL A 66 -32.75 -4.60 13.21
N VAL A 67 -32.71 -4.20 11.94
CA VAL A 67 -33.59 -4.74 10.90
C VAL A 67 -32.85 -5.89 10.23
N ALA A 68 -33.42 -7.09 10.27
CA ALA A 68 -32.85 -8.27 9.63
C ALA A 68 -33.81 -8.83 8.58
N ALA A 69 -33.27 -9.15 7.40
CA ALA A 69 -33.93 -10.00 6.42
C ALA A 69 -33.27 -11.39 6.47
N ILE A 70 -34.08 -12.45 6.58
CA ILE A 70 -33.60 -13.82 6.73
C ILE A 70 -34.03 -14.61 5.51
N THR A 71 -33.07 -15.23 4.82
CA THR A 71 -33.30 -16.14 3.70
C THR A 71 -32.78 -17.52 4.05
N ALA A 72 -33.51 -18.57 3.65
CA ALA A 72 -33.05 -19.95 3.79
C ALA A 72 -32.45 -20.44 2.47
N ASP A 73 -31.20 -20.88 2.52
CA ASP A 73 -30.52 -21.55 1.41
C ASP A 73 -30.70 -23.07 1.58
N LEU A 74 -31.36 -23.70 0.60
CA LEU A 74 -31.74 -25.12 0.64
C LEU A 74 -30.77 -26.02 -0.15
N SER A 75 -29.66 -25.46 -0.65
CA SER A 75 -28.65 -26.23 -1.36
C SER A 75 -27.92 -27.21 -0.42
N SER A 76 -27.69 -28.44 -0.89
CA SER A 76 -26.97 -29.50 -0.17
C SER A 76 -25.44 -29.39 -0.29
N GLU A 77 -24.97 -28.38 -1.03
CA GLU A 77 -23.56 -28.06 -1.10
C GLU A 77 -23.16 -27.43 0.22
N LYS A 78 -22.21 -28.05 0.94
CA LYS A 78 -21.36 -27.26 1.85
C LYS A 78 -20.79 -26.20 0.93
N GLY A 79 -21.30 -24.97 1.04
CA GLY A 79 -20.78 -23.88 0.23
C GLY A 79 -19.27 -23.91 0.38
N GLN A 80 -18.59 -24.38 -0.67
CA GLN A 80 -17.31 -23.81 -0.97
C GLN A 80 -17.61 -22.31 -0.92
N VAL A 81 -16.81 -21.58 -0.16
CA VAL A 81 -16.56 -20.20 -0.57
C VAL A 81 -16.16 -20.39 -2.03
N GLU A 82 -17.09 -20.15 -2.95
CA GLU A 82 -16.75 -20.04 -4.35
C GLU A 82 -15.56 -19.10 -4.31
N THR A 83 -14.39 -19.64 -4.64
CA THR A 83 -13.27 -18.82 -5.05
C THR A 83 -13.87 -18.06 -6.20
N ALA A 84 -14.34 -16.85 -5.90
CA ALA A 84 -15.01 -16.05 -6.88
C ALA A 84 -14.03 -16.01 -8.03
N SER A 85 -14.42 -16.60 -9.16
CA SER A 85 -13.96 -16.11 -10.45
C SER A 85 -13.91 -14.60 -10.31
N GLU A 86 -12.73 -14.01 -10.55
CA GLU A 86 -12.41 -12.60 -10.34
C GLU A 86 -13.69 -11.75 -10.42
N PRO A 87 -14.03 -10.94 -9.40
CA PRO A 87 -15.25 -10.16 -9.44
C PRO A 87 -15.29 -9.46 -10.79
N LYS A 88 -16.32 -9.76 -11.59
CA LYS A 88 -16.42 -9.34 -13.00
C LYS A 88 -16.45 -7.82 -13.19
N ASP A 89 -16.35 -7.07 -12.10
CA ASP A 89 -16.28 -5.62 -12.03
C ASP A 89 -15.22 -5.09 -11.01
N ILE A 90 -14.09 -5.79 -10.78
CA ILE A 90 -12.92 -5.08 -10.19
C ILE A 90 -12.43 -4.11 -11.25
N LYS A 91 -12.73 -2.82 -11.07
CA LYS A 91 -12.08 -1.76 -11.85
C LYS A 91 -10.62 -1.66 -11.44
N ARG A 92 -9.78 -2.57 -11.95
CA ARG A 92 -8.33 -2.58 -11.75
C ARG A 92 -7.69 -1.28 -12.27
N ASP A 93 -8.36 -0.65 -13.22
CA ASP A 93 -7.98 0.65 -13.80
C ASP A 93 -8.54 1.85 -13.02
N ASP A 94 -9.22 1.66 -11.88
CA ASP A 94 -9.60 2.77 -11.01
C ASP A 94 -8.32 3.33 -10.35
N PRO A 95 -7.97 4.62 -10.56
CA PRO A 95 -6.79 5.26 -10.00
C PRO A 95 -6.64 5.12 -8.47
N LYS A 96 -7.76 4.88 -7.77
CA LYS A 96 -7.86 4.83 -6.31
C LYS A 96 -8.15 3.43 -5.77
N THR A 97 -8.06 2.41 -6.62
CA THR A 97 -8.36 1.03 -6.20
C THR A 97 -7.41 0.57 -5.09
N THR A 98 -7.96 -0.13 -4.10
CA THR A 98 -7.21 -0.90 -3.10
C THR A 98 -7.47 -2.40 -3.27
N ALA A 99 -8.09 -2.79 -4.39
CA ALA A 99 -8.40 -4.18 -4.68
C ALA A 99 -7.11 -4.98 -4.91
N PRO A 100 -7.07 -6.26 -4.50
CA PRO A 100 -5.93 -7.12 -4.80
C PRO A 100 -5.79 -7.31 -6.31
N THR A 101 -4.55 -7.39 -6.75
CA THR A 101 -4.19 -7.50 -8.17
C THR A 101 -3.87 -8.93 -8.58
N GLY A 102 -3.73 -9.85 -7.62
CA GLY A 102 -3.18 -11.18 -7.84
C GLY A 102 -1.65 -11.15 -7.98
N ALA A 103 -1.01 -10.14 -7.38
CA ALA A 103 0.43 -9.94 -7.46
C ALA A 103 1.17 -11.12 -6.82
N LYS A 104 2.20 -11.59 -7.52
CA LYS A 104 3.07 -12.67 -7.08
C LYS A 104 4.44 -12.51 -7.69
N PHE A 105 5.45 -12.96 -6.96
CA PHE A 105 6.77 -13.21 -7.51
C PHE A 105 6.77 -14.48 -8.35
N ALA A 106 7.80 -14.65 -9.18
CA ALA A 106 8.04 -15.88 -9.90
C ALA A 106 8.32 -17.04 -8.92
N ASP A 107 7.75 -18.21 -9.24
CA ASP A 107 7.94 -19.48 -8.53
C ASP A 107 8.27 -20.58 -9.56
N PRO A 108 9.45 -21.23 -9.47
CA PRO A 108 10.51 -21.02 -8.46
C PRO A 108 11.24 -19.68 -8.59
N GLU A 109 11.88 -19.26 -7.50
CA GLU A 109 12.76 -18.09 -7.48
C GLU A 109 13.92 -18.26 -8.48
N ALA A 110 14.02 -17.33 -9.43
CA ALA A 110 15.11 -17.33 -10.39
C ALA A 110 16.41 -16.88 -9.71
N LYS A 111 17.44 -17.76 -9.74
CA LYS A 111 18.74 -17.49 -9.12
C LYS A 111 19.34 -16.16 -9.58
N GLY A 112 19.77 -15.34 -8.63
CA GLY A 112 20.40 -14.04 -8.91
C GLY A 112 19.44 -12.95 -9.33
N THR A 113 18.12 -13.16 -9.15
CA THR A 113 17.09 -12.15 -9.42
C THR A 113 16.73 -11.44 -8.13
N LEU A 114 16.65 -10.12 -8.18
CA LEU A 114 16.22 -9.30 -7.06
C LEU A 114 14.69 -9.25 -6.99
N ARG A 115 14.08 -9.60 -5.86
CA ARG A 115 12.63 -9.46 -5.67
C ARG A 115 12.27 -8.08 -5.13
N VAL A 116 11.51 -7.32 -5.91
CA VAL A 116 11.08 -5.96 -5.58
C VAL A 116 9.56 -5.93 -5.44
N LEU A 117 9.08 -5.55 -4.25
CA LEU A 117 7.67 -5.28 -4.02
C LEU A 117 7.40 -3.79 -4.22
N LEU A 118 6.58 -3.45 -5.21
CA LEU A 118 5.95 -2.14 -5.33
C LEU A 118 4.62 -2.18 -4.57
N ALA A 119 4.50 -1.40 -3.50
CA ALA A 119 3.26 -1.31 -2.74
C ALA A 119 2.77 0.15 -2.67
N GLY A 120 1.51 0.38 -2.98
CA GLY A 120 1.03 1.75 -3.03
C GLY A 120 -0.41 1.94 -3.47
N ALA A 121 -1.13 2.80 -2.75
CA ALA A 121 -2.49 3.21 -3.05
C ALA A 121 -2.80 4.54 -2.39
N GLY A 122 -3.91 5.14 -2.82
CA GLY A 122 -4.41 6.36 -2.23
C GLY A 122 -5.25 7.19 -3.21
N SER A 123 -5.48 8.45 -2.85
CA SER A 123 -6.46 9.29 -3.54
C SER A 123 -5.87 10.41 -4.39
N SER A 124 -4.58 10.70 -4.21
CA SER A 124 -3.90 11.86 -4.82
C SER A 124 -3.26 11.57 -6.17
N HIS A 125 -3.06 10.30 -6.52
CA HIS A 125 -2.39 9.88 -7.74
C HIS A 125 -3.10 8.69 -8.37
N ASP A 126 -2.77 8.40 -9.63
CA ASP A 126 -3.09 7.12 -10.27
C ASP A 126 -2.01 6.09 -9.91
N PHE A 127 -2.13 5.51 -8.71
CA PHE A 127 -1.19 4.53 -8.18
C PHE A 127 -1.07 3.28 -9.06
N PRO A 128 -2.17 2.65 -9.51
CA PRO A 128 -2.10 1.48 -10.37
C PRO A 128 -1.33 1.74 -11.66
N ARG A 129 -1.54 2.91 -12.29
CA ARG A 129 -0.86 3.24 -13.53
C ARG A 129 0.62 3.57 -13.31
N TYR A 130 0.92 4.57 -12.51
CA TYR A 130 2.28 5.15 -12.49
C TYR A 130 3.21 4.41 -11.52
N PHE A 131 2.76 4.16 -10.31
CA PHE A 131 3.61 3.62 -9.24
C PHE A 131 3.67 2.10 -9.20
N LEU A 132 2.67 1.44 -9.78
CA LEU A 132 2.64 -0.02 -9.88
C LEU A 132 3.02 -0.47 -11.29
N LYS A 133 2.32 -0.04 -12.34
CA LYS A 133 2.53 -0.55 -13.70
C LYS A 133 3.77 0.04 -14.38
N GLU A 134 3.92 1.36 -14.46
CA GLU A 134 5.07 1.98 -15.14
C GLU A 134 6.39 1.72 -14.39
N ASP A 135 6.42 1.89 -13.07
CA ASP A 135 7.58 1.54 -12.26
C ASP A 135 7.97 0.06 -12.37
N SER A 136 6.98 -0.86 -12.43
CA SER A 136 7.26 -2.28 -12.72
C SER A 136 7.92 -2.46 -14.07
N ALA A 137 7.46 -1.74 -15.11
CA ALA A 137 8.02 -1.83 -16.44
C ALA A 137 9.46 -1.32 -16.49
N ILE A 138 9.75 -0.22 -15.80
CA ILE A 138 11.11 0.33 -15.67
C ILE A 138 12.05 -0.71 -15.04
N LEU A 139 11.65 -1.30 -13.90
CA LEU A 139 12.47 -2.26 -13.18
C LEU A 139 12.66 -3.57 -13.93
N LYS A 140 11.60 -4.12 -14.55
CA LYS A 140 11.69 -5.33 -15.36
C LYS A 140 12.61 -5.13 -16.57
N ALA A 141 12.54 -3.97 -17.22
CA ALA A 141 13.39 -3.64 -18.37
C ALA A 141 14.89 -3.53 -18.00
N ALA A 142 15.22 -3.20 -16.74
CA ALA A 142 16.60 -3.16 -16.28
C ALA A 142 17.25 -4.55 -16.15
N GLY A 143 16.44 -5.62 -16.14
CA GLY A 143 16.88 -7.01 -16.03
C GLY A 143 17.36 -7.39 -14.63
N GLY A 144 17.26 -8.70 -14.33
CA GLY A 144 17.65 -9.27 -13.05
C GLY A 144 16.77 -8.83 -11.88
N ILE A 145 15.54 -8.36 -12.15
CA ILE A 145 14.57 -7.91 -11.16
C ILE A 145 13.22 -8.59 -11.41
N ASP A 146 12.70 -9.28 -10.40
CA ASP A 146 11.36 -9.84 -10.36
C ASP A 146 10.48 -8.91 -9.52
N VAL A 147 9.33 -8.51 -10.08
CA VAL A 147 8.50 -7.45 -9.51
C VAL A 147 7.10 -7.96 -9.26
N ALA A 148 6.67 -7.85 -8.00
CA ALA A 148 5.27 -7.93 -7.60
C ALA A 148 4.79 -6.51 -7.24
N ALA A 149 3.59 -6.13 -7.66
CA ALA A 149 3.07 -4.77 -7.49
C ALA A 149 1.61 -4.80 -7.05
N THR A 150 1.26 -4.12 -5.95
CA THR A 150 -0.11 -4.17 -5.41
C THR A 150 -0.53 -2.91 -4.66
N PRO A 151 -1.79 -2.46 -4.81
CA PRO A 151 -2.37 -1.43 -3.98
C PRO A 151 -3.07 -1.98 -2.72
N ASN A 152 -3.12 -3.31 -2.56
CA ASN A 152 -3.86 -3.95 -1.50
C ASN A 152 -2.96 -4.26 -0.30
N LEU A 153 -3.36 -3.84 0.90
CA LEU A 153 -2.60 -4.10 2.12
C LEU A 153 -2.38 -5.58 2.40
N ALA A 154 -3.41 -6.42 2.31
CA ALA A 154 -3.28 -7.84 2.66
C ALA A 154 -2.33 -8.56 1.70
N GLU A 155 -2.43 -8.28 0.40
CA GLU A 155 -1.50 -8.78 -0.63
C GLU A 155 -0.08 -8.28 -0.35
N ALA A 156 0.12 -6.99 -0.07
CA ALA A 156 1.43 -6.43 0.28
C ALA A 156 2.06 -7.10 1.51
N LEU A 157 1.27 -7.32 2.58
CA LEU A 157 1.73 -8.00 3.80
C LEU A 157 2.15 -9.46 3.52
N SER A 158 1.49 -10.14 2.59
CA SER A 158 1.83 -11.52 2.20
C SER A 158 3.11 -11.61 1.34
N LEU A 159 3.41 -10.56 0.58
CA LEU A 159 4.55 -10.50 -0.33
C LEU A 159 5.81 -9.94 0.33
N LEU A 160 5.68 -9.06 1.32
CA LEU A 160 6.81 -8.46 2.05
C LEU A 160 7.86 -9.48 2.53
N PRO A 161 7.50 -10.63 3.14
CA PRO A 161 8.49 -11.62 3.59
C PRO A 161 9.32 -12.24 2.47
N GLN A 162 8.83 -12.18 1.22
CA GLN A 162 9.49 -12.75 0.03
C GLN A 162 10.35 -11.73 -0.72
N ALA A 163 10.20 -10.43 -0.41
CA ALA A 163 10.89 -9.36 -1.11
C ALA A 163 12.29 -9.06 -0.53
N ASP A 164 13.17 -8.58 -1.39
CA ASP A 164 14.47 -8.03 -1.00
C ASP A 164 14.41 -6.51 -0.83
N VAL A 165 13.55 -5.85 -1.62
CA VAL A 165 13.31 -4.41 -1.59
C VAL A 165 11.82 -4.10 -1.56
N LEU A 166 11.44 -3.15 -0.70
CA LEU A 166 10.14 -2.51 -0.74
C LEU A 166 10.30 -1.13 -1.40
N VAL A 167 9.59 -0.90 -2.49
CA VAL A 167 9.34 0.44 -3.04
C VAL A 167 7.92 0.83 -2.65
N PHE A 168 7.80 1.85 -1.79
CA PHE A 168 6.52 2.23 -1.21
C PHE A 168 6.13 3.65 -1.63
N SER A 169 4.96 3.79 -2.23
CA SER A 169 4.33 5.08 -2.54
C SER A 169 2.85 5.03 -2.21
N GLY A 170 2.39 5.71 -1.17
CA GLY A 170 0.98 5.66 -0.82
C GLY A 170 0.55 6.77 0.13
N ASN A 171 -0.73 7.12 0.06
CA ASN A 171 -1.39 7.98 1.05
C ASN A 171 -2.74 7.43 1.51
N ASP A 172 -3.08 6.20 1.14
CA ASP A 172 -4.27 5.53 1.65
C ASP A 172 -4.16 5.24 3.16
N PRO A 173 -5.24 5.46 3.95
CA PRO A 173 -5.26 5.16 5.38
C PRO A 173 -4.95 3.71 5.76
N GLN A 174 -5.10 2.73 4.86
CA GLN A 174 -4.73 1.34 5.13
C GLN A 174 -3.27 1.21 5.57
N TYR A 175 -2.37 2.08 5.08
CA TYR A 175 -0.96 2.05 5.44
C TYR A 175 -0.67 2.72 6.78
N SER A 176 -1.64 3.39 7.42
CA SER A 176 -1.53 3.82 8.82
C SER A 176 -1.83 2.70 9.81
N ARG A 177 -2.38 1.58 9.35
CA ARG A 177 -2.77 0.46 10.22
C ARG A 177 -1.54 -0.14 10.93
N PRO A 178 -1.70 -0.60 12.19
CA PRO A 178 -0.60 -1.15 12.97
C PRO A 178 0.11 -2.36 12.34
N ASP A 179 -0.61 -3.18 11.57
CA ASP A 179 -0.05 -4.34 10.87
C ASP A 179 0.94 -3.93 9.77
N PHE A 180 0.61 -2.95 8.94
CA PHE A 180 1.55 -2.40 7.95
C PHE A 180 2.75 -1.75 8.64
N GLN A 181 2.50 -0.89 9.62
CA GLN A 181 3.56 -0.18 10.34
C GLN A 181 4.52 -1.16 11.03
N LYS A 182 4.00 -2.24 11.62
CA LYS A 182 4.83 -3.32 12.17
C LYS A 182 5.61 -4.05 11.07
N ALA A 183 4.99 -4.37 9.94
CA ALA A 183 5.61 -5.12 8.86
C ALA A 183 6.75 -4.35 8.18
N ILE A 184 6.59 -3.06 7.87
CA ILE A 184 7.65 -2.25 7.26
C ILE A 184 8.83 -2.06 8.21
N ASN A 185 8.59 -1.88 9.51
CA ASN A 185 9.65 -1.82 10.51
C ASN A 185 10.40 -3.15 10.63
N ALA A 186 9.69 -4.29 10.64
CA ALA A 186 10.30 -5.61 10.67
C ALA A 186 11.12 -5.90 9.40
N PHE A 187 10.63 -5.48 8.23
CA PHE A 187 11.33 -5.60 6.95
C PHE A 187 12.65 -4.82 6.96
N ALA A 188 12.63 -3.57 7.41
CA ALA A 188 13.82 -2.75 7.60
C ALA A 188 14.76 -3.32 8.67
N ASP A 189 14.23 -3.81 9.79
CA ASP A 189 15.01 -4.43 10.86
C ASP A 189 15.71 -5.73 10.42
N ALA A 190 15.18 -6.42 9.40
CA ALA A 190 15.79 -7.57 8.76
C ALA A 190 16.87 -7.19 7.72
N GLY A 191 17.21 -5.90 7.59
CA GLY A 191 18.22 -5.41 6.66
C GLY A 191 17.79 -5.41 5.21
N ARG A 192 16.48 -5.42 4.94
CA ARG A 192 15.92 -5.34 3.59
C ARG A 192 15.77 -3.89 3.15
N GLY A 193 16.10 -3.61 1.89
CA GLY A 193 16.19 -2.24 1.36
C GLY A 193 14.83 -1.56 1.22
N VAL A 194 14.75 -0.27 1.52
CA VAL A 194 13.48 0.48 1.45
C VAL A 194 13.63 1.72 0.57
N VAL A 195 12.70 1.90 -0.36
CA VAL A 195 12.56 3.13 -1.15
C VAL A 195 11.24 3.79 -0.77
N ILE A 196 11.31 5.02 -0.27
CA ILE A 196 10.14 5.84 0.03
C ILE A 196 9.92 6.80 -1.14
N LEU A 197 8.89 6.52 -1.92
CA LEU A 197 8.67 7.17 -3.21
C LEU A 197 7.47 8.11 -3.16
N HIS A 198 7.69 9.34 -3.62
CA HIS A 198 6.70 10.37 -3.91
C HIS A 198 5.66 10.55 -2.79
N ALA A 199 4.43 10.08 -2.97
CA ALA A 199 3.35 10.23 -2.01
C ALA A 199 3.74 9.78 -0.58
N ALA A 200 4.58 8.75 -0.45
CA ALA A 200 5.00 8.24 0.85
C ALA A 200 5.98 9.17 1.61
N THR A 201 6.53 10.22 0.98
CA THR A 201 7.41 11.19 1.65
C THR A 201 6.62 12.26 2.42
N TRP A 202 5.30 12.33 2.25
CA TRP A 202 4.44 13.27 2.95
C TRP A 202 4.22 12.89 4.42
N TYR A 203 3.73 13.84 5.20
CA TYR A 203 3.19 13.58 6.54
C TYR A 203 1.78 12.96 6.47
N ASN A 204 1.66 11.79 5.85
CA ASN A 204 0.38 11.09 5.65
C ASN A 204 -0.07 10.30 6.89
N TYR A 205 0.87 9.94 7.77
CA TYR A 205 0.61 8.99 8.84
C TYR A 205 0.73 9.66 10.22
N PRO A 206 0.01 9.14 11.22
CA PRO A 206 0.07 9.69 12.57
C PRO A 206 1.52 9.69 13.12
N PRO A 207 2.00 10.78 13.75
CA PRO A 207 3.38 10.90 14.22
C PRO A 207 3.83 9.78 15.17
N GLU A 208 2.90 9.20 15.94
CA GLU A 208 3.14 8.10 16.88
C GLU A 208 3.59 6.81 16.19
N THR A 209 3.35 6.65 14.89
CA THR A 209 3.90 5.54 14.10
C THR A 209 5.43 5.62 13.99
N GLY A 210 6.01 6.82 14.18
CA GLY A 210 7.42 7.09 13.96
C GLY A 210 7.86 7.02 12.49
N TYR A 211 6.91 6.83 11.54
CA TYR A 211 7.19 6.56 10.13
C TYR A 211 8.09 7.62 9.49
N ASN A 212 7.66 8.89 9.51
CA ASN A 212 8.41 9.99 8.92
C ASN A 212 9.79 10.17 9.56
N LYS A 213 9.91 9.94 10.87
CA LYS A 213 11.18 10.03 11.57
C LYS A 213 12.16 8.96 11.12
N ARG A 214 11.70 7.71 10.99
CA ARG A 214 12.55 6.57 10.65
C ARG A 214 12.87 6.49 9.16
N PHE A 215 11.84 6.53 8.31
CA PHE A 215 11.97 6.20 6.89
C PHE A 215 12.21 7.43 6.01
N VAL A 216 11.71 8.60 6.40
CA VAL A 216 11.77 9.80 5.58
C VAL A 216 12.87 10.75 6.05
N GLY A 217 13.06 10.93 7.36
CA GLY A 217 13.97 11.92 7.95
C GLY A 217 13.41 13.34 7.97
N GLY A 218 12.09 13.48 7.78
CA GLY A 218 11.41 14.76 7.56
C GLY A 218 10.04 14.52 6.94
N GLY A 219 9.58 15.43 6.10
CA GLY A 219 8.42 15.16 5.25
C GLY A 219 8.03 16.31 4.33
N THR A 220 7.15 16.01 3.39
CA THR A 220 6.55 16.99 2.47
C THR A 220 5.20 17.49 3.01
N ARG A 221 4.93 18.79 2.81
CA ARG A 221 3.64 19.43 3.19
C ARG A 221 2.96 20.18 2.05
N SER A 222 3.73 20.54 1.04
CA SER A 222 3.25 21.27 -0.13
C SER A 222 4.15 20.99 -1.33
N HIS A 223 3.66 21.35 -2.50
CA HIS A 223 4.38 21.19 -3.75
C HIS A 223 3.95 22.27 -4.74
N GLY A 224 4.82 22.55 -5.71
CA GLY A 224 4.46 23.16 -6.97
C GLY A 224 4.16 22.10 -8.03
N LYS A 225 4.16 22.51 -9.31
CA LYS A 225 4.06 21.60 -10.46
C LYS A 225 4.60 22.23 -11.74
N GLY A 226 5.00 21.39 -12.69
CA GLY A 226 5.45 21.80 -14.02
C GLY A 226 6.90 21.40 -14.27
N ASP A 227 7.55 22.09 -15.21
CA ASP A 227 8.96 21.85 -15.51
C ASP A 227 9.84 22.49 -14.43
N PHE A 228 10.79 21.73 -13.92
CA PHE A 228 11.83 22.25 -13.03
C PHE A 228 13.15 21.51 -13.20
N ASP A 229 14.21 22.15 -12.72
CA ASP A 229 15.55 21.58 -12.75
C ASP A 229 15.79 20.67 -11.54
N VAL A 230 16.38 19.51 -11.78
CA VAL A 230 16.94 18.64 -10.74
C VAL A 230 18.45 18.71 -10.82
N HIS A 231 19.10 19.08 -9.73
CA HIS A 231 20.54 19.21 -9.62
C HIS A 231 21.11 18.07 -8.77
N VAL A 232 22.05 17.30 -9.31
CA VAL A 232 22.77 16.26 -8.57
C VAL A 232 23.88 16.92 -7.74
N VAL A 233 23.83 16.75 -6.42
CA VAL A 233 24.81 17.31 -5.48
C VAL A 233 25.81 16.27 -4.96
N ALA A 234 25.47 14.98 -5.01
CA ALA A 234 26.34 13.87 -4.62
C ALA A 234 26.69 12.96 -5.82
N LYS A 235 27.43 13.52 -6.79
CA LYS A 235 27.74 12.88 -8.08
C LYS A 235 28.43 11.50 -7.98
N ASP A 236 29.22 11.28 -6.92
CA ASP A 236 30.00 10.06 -6.74
C ASP A 236 29.19 8.95 -6.04
N HIS A 237 27.99 9.26 -5.55
CA HIS A 237 27.12 8.28 -4.90
C HIS A 237 26.59 7.27 -5.94
N PRO A 238 26.59 5.94 -5.67
CA PRO A 238 26.17 4.93 -6.65
C PRO A 238 24.75 5.11 -7.20
N VAL A 239 23.85 5.68 -6.41
CA VAL A 239 22.48 6.05 -6.84
C VAL A 239 22.50 7.03 -8.02
N MET A 240 23.49 7.91 -8.10
CA MET A 240 23.63 8.94 -9.13
C MET A 240 24.46 8.49 -10.33
N LYS A 241 24.90 7.22 -10.37
CA LYS A 241 25.73 6.71 -11.46
C LYS A 241 25.04 6.84 -12.82
N GLY A 242 25.61 7.65 -13.70
CA GLY A 242 25.11 7.85 -15.07
C GLY A 242 23.85 8.72 -15.17
N VAL A 243 23.43 9.31 -14.06
CA VAL A 243 22.43 10.38 -14.01
C VAL A 243 23.13 11.70 -14.38
N SER A 244 22.50 12.50 -15.25
CA SER A 244 23.02 13.82 -15.62
C SER A 244 23.21 14.70 -14.38
N ALA A 245 24.29 15.50 -14.34
CA ALA A 245 24.54 16.41 -13.21
C ALA A 245 23.40 17.43 -13.01
N LYS A 246 22.69 17.73 -14.10
CA LYS A 246 21.47 18.55 -14.14
C LYS A 246 20.54 17.97 -15.20
N PHE A 247 19.24 17.86 -14.89
CA PHE A 247 18.21 17.48 -15.85
C PHE A 247 16.89 18.20 -15.56
N ILE A 248 16.05 18.36 -16.58
CA ILE A 248 14.71 18.94 -16.46
C ILE A 248 13.70 17.80 -16.38
N ILE A 249 12.71 17.94 -15.51
CA ILE A 249 11.58 17.02 -15.40
C ILE A 249 10.27 17.81 -15.26
N ASN A 250 9.20 17.29 -15.88
CA ASN A 250 7.83 17.76 -15.66
C ASN A 250 7.20 16.89 -14.56
N ASP A 251 6.95 17.47 -13.38
CA ASP A 251 6.49 16.71 -12.22
C ASP A 251 5.86 17.64 -11.16
N GLU A 252 5.50 17.11 -9.98
CA GLU A 252 5.24 17.91 -8.79
C GLU A 252 6.56 18.25 -8.07
N SER A 253 6.85 19.55 -7.94
CA SER A 253 8.04 20.04 -7.24
C SER A 253 7.80 20.08 -5.72
N TYR A 254 8.04 18.96 -5.05
CA TYR A 254 7.81 18.83 -3.61
C TYR A 254 8.71 19.75 -2.80
N ARG A 255 8.10 20.46 -1.85
CA ARG A 255 8.81 21.30 -0.87
C ARG A 255 9.20 20.46 0.33
N MET A 256 10.10 19.50 0.10
CA MET A 256 10.54 18.54 1.11
C MET A 256 11.31 19.24 2.23
N GLU A 257 10.92 18.98 3.48
CA GLU A 257 11.58 19.52 4.68
C GLU A 257 12.33 18.39 5.39
N ILE A 258 13.66 18.49 5.47
CA ILE A 258 14.49 17.57 6.25
C ILE A 258 14.57 18.06 7.70
N ASN A 259 14.38 17.15 8.66
CA ASN A 259 14.67 17.44 10.05
C ASN A 259 16.20 17.48 10.27
N PRO A 260 16.78 18.52 10.88
CA PRO A 260 18.23 18.63 11.10
C PRO A 260 18.86 17.45 11.84
N VAL A 261 18.11 16.79 12.73
CA VAL A 261 18.57 15.60 13.49
C VAL A 261 18.23 14.30 12.75
N GLY A 262 17.62 14.40 11.56
CA GLY A 262 17.06 13.31 10.77
C GLY A 262 18.09 12.40 10.13
N GLY A 263 19.39 12.73 10.15
CA GLY A 263 20.44 11.88 9.58
C GLY A 263 20.20 11.59 8.09
N VAL A 264 20.12 12.65 7.29
CA VAL A 264 19.85 12.58 5.86
C VAL A 264 21.07 13.07 5.07
N GLU A 265 21.40 12.39 3.99
CA GLU A 265 22.38 12.82 2.99
C GLU A 265 21.64 13.11 1.68
N VAL A 266 21.62 14.38 1.27
CA VAL A 266 20.95 14.81 0.04
C VAL A 266 21.81 14.42 -1.16
N LEU A 267 21.21 13.75 -2.12
CA LEU A 267 21.88 13.32 -3.35
C LEU A 267 21.53 14.20 -4.54
N ALA A 268 20.30 14.71 -4.59
CA ALA A 268 19.83 15.65 -5.60
C ALA A 268 18.79 16.64 -5.02
N GLU A 269 18.68 17.80 -5.64
CA GLU A 269 17.82 18.92 -5.25
C GLU A 269 16.87 19.31 -6.39
N ASN A 270 15.63 19.63 -6.05
CA ASN A 270 14.66 20.27 -6.94
C ASN A 270 14.84 21.79 -6.85
N HIS A 271 15.07 22.43 -7.99
CA HIS A 271 15.19 23.88 -8.16
C HIS A 271 13.95 24.38 -8.88
N ALA A 272 12.93 24.80 -8.12
CA ALA A 272 11.61 25.16 -8.63
C ALA A 272 11.07 26.40 -7.92
N GLU A 273 10.37 27.27 -8.65
CA GLU A 273 9.67 28.44 -8.07
C GLU A 273 10.58 29.36 -7.23
N GLY A 274 11.87 29.45 -7.58
CA GLY A 274 12.86 30.25 -6.84
C GLY A 274 13.30 29.65 -5.50
N ALA A 275 12.93 28.40 -5.21
CA ALA A 275 13.31 27.66 -4.00
C ALA A 275 14.09 26.38 -4.35
N VAL A 276 14.85 25.89 -3.37
CA VAL A 276 15.64 24.67 -3.46
C VAL A 276 15.18 23.69 -2.38
N HIS A 277 14.80 22.49 -2.79
CA HIS A 277 14.34 21.44 -1.87
C HIS A 277 15.03 20.10 -2.18
N PRO A 278 15.27 19.26 -1.17
CA PRO A 278 15.75 17.89 -1.39
C PRO A 278 14.81 17.12 -2.31
N SER A 279 15.38 16.53 -3.36
CA SER A 279 14.65 15.70 -4.33
C SER A 279 14.84 14.22 -4.05
N VAL A 280 16.10 13.85 -3.82
CA VAL A 280 16.56 12.48 -3.58
C VAL A 280 17.53 12.50 -2.43
N TRP A 281 17.39 11.57 -1.49
CA TRP A 281 18.27 11.50 -0.34
C TRP A 281 18.40 10.09 0.23
N VAL A 282 19.52 9.84 0.91
CA VAL A 282 19.69 8.66 1.76
C VAL A 282 19.23 9.03 3.17
N LYS A 283 18.36 8.20 3.75
CA LYS A 283 18.05 8.25 5.17
C LYS A 283 18.94 7.25 5.91
N LYS A 284 19.82 7.75 6.79
CA LYS A 284 20.68 6.89 7.62
C LYS A 284 19.82 6.09 8.59
N ASP A 285 19.79 4.78 8.42
CA ASP A 285 19.18 3.81 9.34
C ASP A 285 20.27 2.79 9.72
N PRO A 286 20.42 2.42 10.99
CA PRO A 286 21.51 1.55 11.44
C PRO A 286 21.38 0.10 10.95
N LYS A 287 20.22 -0.31 10.44
CA LYS A 287 19.93 -1.69 10.07
C LYS A 287 19.74 -1.90 8.58
N THR A 288 19.37 -0.85 7.83
CA THR A 288 19.08 -0.98 6.40
C THR A 288 19.41 0.29 5.60
N LYS A 289 19.46 0.15 4.28
CA LYS A 289 19.59 1.25 3.33
C LYS A 289 18.18 1.77 2.98
N ILE A 290 17.99 3.08 3.16
CA ILE A 290 16.73 3.75 2.86
C ILE A 290 17.01 4.94 1.94
N VAL A 291 16.27 5.03 0.83
CA VAL A 291 16.31 6.19 -0.07
C VAL A 291 14.93 6.81 -0.18
N GLY A 292 14.85 8.13 -0.04
CA GLY A 292 13.66 8.91 -0.35
C GLY A 292 13.79 9.55 -1.73
N ILE A 293 12.71 9.51 -2.52
CA ILE A 293 12.61 10.15 -3.84
C ILE A 293 11.29 10.92 -3.88
N THR A 294 11.32 12.21 -4.19
CA THR A 294 10.11 13.03 -4.33
C THR A 294 9.53 13.05 -5.75
N LEU A 295 10.29 12.61 -6.74
CA LEU A 295 9.86 12.55 -8.14
C LEU A 295 8.97 11.33 -8.39
N GLY A 296 8.13 11.37 -9.43
CA GLY A 296 7.38 10.23 -9.95
C GLY A 296 5.87 10.43 -10.11
N HIS A 297 5.32 11.65 -10.00
CA HIS A 297 3.86 11.90 -10.15
C HIS A 297 3.36 11.60 -11.57
N ALA A 298 4.01 12.25 -12.55
CA ALA A 298 3.46 12.48 -13.88
C ALA A 298 3.94 11.42 -14.88
N ALA A 299 3.15 11.14 -15.92
CA ALA A 299 3.52 10.20 -16.97
C ALA A 299 4.87 10.55 -17.63
N GLU A 300 5.12 11.85 -17.76
CA GLU A 300 6.33 12.45 -18.30
C GLU A 300 7.57 12.12 -17.47
N ALA A 301 7.44 12.04 -16.13
CA ALA A 301 8.52 11.65 -15.24
C ALA A 301 9.00 10.22 -15.52
N HIS A 302 8.07 9.28 -15.78
CA HIS A 302 8.38 7.87 -16.12
C HIS A 302 9.05 7.71 -17.49
N GLY A 303 8.88 8.69 -18.37
CA GLY A 303 9.59 8.80 -19.66
C GLY A 303 10.98 9.42 -19.54
N ASN A 304 11.31 10.08 -18.43
CA ASN A 304 12.57 10.79 -18.27
C ASN A 304 13.74 9.79 -18.09
N PRO A 305 14.78 9.82 -18.95
CA PRO A 305 15.87 8.85 -18.89
C PRO A 305 16.71 8.95 -17.62
N ASP A 306 16.84 10.15 -17.04
CA ASP A 306 17.59 10.35 -15.79
C ASP A 306 16.80 9.83 -14.58
N PHE A 307 15.48 10.06 -14.53
CA PHE A 307 14.62 9.45 -13.51
C PHE A 307 14.65 7.92 -13.55
N ARG A 308 14.54 7.31 -14.75
CA ARG A 308 14.58 5.84 -14.90
C ARG A 308 15.89 5.25 -14.41
N LYS A 309 17.04 5.86 -14.77
CA LYS A 309 18.37 5.43 -14.28
C LYS A 309 18.47 5.57 -12.77
N LEU A 310 18.10 6.74 -12.25
CA LEU A 310 18.08 7.03 -10.82
C LEU A 310 17.26 5.99 -10.05
N PHE A 311 16.06 5.67 -10.53
CA PHE A 311 15.15 4.73 -9.88
C PHE A 311 15.73 3.30 -9.85
N VAL A 312 16.25 2.82 -10.98
CA VAL A 312 16.91 1.50 -11.06
C VAL A 312 18.16 1.44 -10.18
N ASN A 313 19.01 2.48 -10.21
CA ASN A 313 20.19 2.57 -9.36
C ASN A 313 19.81 2.54 -7.88
N THR A 314 18.75 3.24 -7.52
CA THR A 314 18.22 3.29 -6.14
C THR A 314 17.83 1.90 -5.67
N VAL A 315 16.99 1.19 -6.42
CA VAL A 315 16.54 -0.17 -6.08
C VAL A 315 17.72 -1.13 -5.93
N ARG A 316 18.69 -1.08 -6.86
CA ARG A 316 19.90 -1.92 -6.78
C ARG A 316 20.79 -1.56 -5.59
N TRP A 317 20.92 -0.28 -5.28
CA TRP A 317 21.76 0.18 -4.19
C TRP A 317 21.18 -0.20 -2.82
N VAL A 318 19.87 -0.02 -2.60
CA VAL A 318 19.25 -0.41 -1.32
C VAL A 318 19.22 -1.93 -1.13
N ALA A 319 19.22 -2.71 -2.21
CA ALA A 319 19.35 -4.16 -2.19
C ALA A 319 20.76 -4.66 -1.87
N SER A 320 21.79 -3.84 -2.13
CA SER A 320 23.18 -4.24 -1.92
C SER A 320 23.46 -4.42 -0.43
N LYS A 321 24.33 -5.38 -0.10
CA LYS A 321 24.85 -5.55 1.26
C LYS A 321 26.08 -4.66 1.43
#